data_AF-A0A919LY11-F1
#
_entry.id   AF-A0A919LY11-F1
#
_cell.length_a   1.000
_cell.length_b   1.000
_cell.length_c   1.000
_cell.angle_alpha   90.00
_cell.angle_beta   90.00
_cell.angle_gamma   90.00
#
_symmetry.space_group_name_H-M   'P 1'
#
loop_
_entity.id
_entity.type
_entity.pdbx_description
1 polymer ?
#
loop_
_entity_poly.entity_id
_entity_poly.type
_entity_poly.pdbx_seq_one_letter_code
_entity_poly.pdbx_strand_id
1 'polypeptide(L)' 'MSAIAPGLVLLAYLCGSISSAILVCRLAGLPDPRDSGSGNPGATNVLRIGGKGAAVAVLILMC' A
#
# COMPACT_ATOMS: atom_id res chain seq x y z
N MET A 1 28.76 -8.47 -17.03
CA MET A 1 27.72 -8.23 -16.01
C MET A 1 26.99 -6.93 -16.35
N SER A 2 25.73 -7.01 -16.78
CA SER A 2 24.95 -5.83 -17.17
C SER A 2 24.54 -4.98 -15.97
N ALA A 3 24.96 -3.70 -15.96
CA ALA A 3 24.59 -2.68 -14.96
C ALA A 3 23.08 -2.39 -14.89
N ILE A 4 22.30 -2.97 -15.81
CA ILE A 4 20.86 -2.85 -15.92
C ILE A 4 20.14 -3.60 -14.77
N ALA A 5 20.72 -4.72 -14.31
CA ALA A 5 20.14 -5.54 -13.25
C ALA A 5 20.03 -4.80 -11.89
N PRO A 6 21.09 -4.18 -11.34
CA PRO A 6 20.96 -3.44 -10.08
C PRO A 6 20.04 -2.21 -10.21
N GLY A 7 20.03 -1.55 -11.38
CA GLY A 7 19.12 -0.43 -11.63
C GLY A 7 17.64 -0.82 -11.57
N LEU A 8 17.29 -1.96 -12.15
CA LEU A 8 15.92 -2.48 -12.11
C LEU A 8 15.50 -2.92 -10.70
N VAL A 9 16.41 -3.51 -9.93
CA VAL A 9 16.17 -3.89 -8.53
C VAL A 9 15.94 -2.67 -7.65
N LEU A 10 16.71 -1.59 -7.85
CA LEU A 10 16.52 -0.35 -7.09
C LEU A 10 15.15 0.28 -7.37
N LEU A 11 14.75 0.32 -8.65
CA LEU A 11 13.44 0.84 -9.04
C LEU A 11 12.30 -0.02 -8.48
N ALA A 12 12.42 -1.35 -8.54
CA ALA A 12 11.43 -2.25 -7.95
C ALA A 12 11.31 -2.08 -6.43
N TYR A 13 12.44 -1.90 -5.73
CA TYR A 13 12.46 -1.68 -4.28
C TYR A 13 11.82 -0.35 -3.88
N LEU A 14 12.10 0.72 -4.63
CA LEU A 14 11.52 2.05 -4.35
C LEU A 14 10.03 2.08 -4.68
N CYS A 15 9.60 1.48 -5.79
CA CYS A 15 8.19 1.38 -6.15
C CYS A 15 7.40 0.51 -5.17
N GLY A 16 7.97 -0.61 -4.70
CA GLY A 16 7.33 -1.49 -3.71
C GLY A 16 7.38 -0.98 -2.27
N SER A 17 8.32 -0.08 -1.94
CA SER A 17 8.39 0.50 -0.59
C SER A 17 7.23 1.45 -0.27
N ILE A 18 6.50 1.94 -1.29
CA ILE A 18 5.34 2.80 -1.09
C ILE A 18 4.13 1.91 -0.84
N SER A 19 3.69 1.84 0.42
CA SER A 19 2.54 1.02 0.80
C SER A 19 1.25 1.50 0.12
N SER A 20 0.74 0.69 -0.81
CA SER A 20 -0.49 0.95 -1.56
C SER A 20 -1.69 1.19 -0.66
N ALA A 21 -1.68 0.64 0.56
CA ALA A 21 -2.71 0.87 1.57
C ALA A 21 -2.83 2.34 1.99
N ILE A 22 -1.71 3.04 2.13
CA ILE A 22 -1.70 4.47 2.47
C ILE A 22 -2.25 5.28 1.29
N LEU A 23 -1.83 4.94 0.07
CA LEU A 23 -2.29 5.61 -1.14
C LEU A 23 -3.81 5.48 -1.31
N VAL A 24 -4.34 4.27 -1.15
CA VAL A 24 -5.78 3.99 -1.26
C VAL A 24 -6.56 4.66 -0.14
N CYS A 25 -6.08 4.63 1.12
CA CYS A 25 -6.74 5.35 2.21
C CYS A 25 -6.79 6.86 1.95
N ARG A 26 -5.70 7.46 1.46
CA ARG A 26 -5.68 8.90 1.12
C ARG A 26 -6.61 9.24 -0.04
N LEU A 27 -6.64 8.40 -1.08
CA LEU A 27 -7.56 8.58 -2.23
C LEU A 27 -9.03 8.38 -1.84
N ALA A 28 -9.30 7.48 -0.89
CA ALA A 28 -10.64 7.21 -0.38
C ALA A 28 -11.10 8.22 0.68
N GLY A 29 -10.29 9.21 1.06
CA GLY A 29 -10.63 10.20 2.08
C GLY A 29 -10.69 9.62 3.51
N LEU A 30 -10.03 8.48 3.73
CA LEU A 30 -10.01 7.76 5.00
C LEU A 30 -8.83 8.22 5.87
N PRO A 31 -8.97 8.11 7.20
CA PRO A 31 -7.87 8.42 8.11
C PRO A 31 -6.71 7.43 7.91
N ASP A 32 -5.51 7.90 8.23
CA ASP A 32 -4.26 7.20 7.90
C ASP A 32 -4.23 5.80 8.54
N PRO A 33 -4.03 4.70 7.78
CA PRO A 33 -4.08 3.34 8.31
C PRO A 33 -2.96 3.01 9.30
N ARG A 34 -1.97 3.90 9.45
CA ARG A 34 -0.93 3.82 10.50
C ARG A 34 -1.39 4.32 11.85
N ASP A 35 -2.28 5.31 11.86
CA ASP A 35 -2.82 5.91 13.09
C ASP A 35 -4.20 5.32 13.44
N SER A 36 -4.85 4.69 12.47
CA SER A 36 -6.20 4.15 12.60
C SER A 36 -6.22 2.62 12.64
N GLY A 37 -7.10 2.08 13.47
CA GLY A 37 -7.31 0.64 13.56
C GLY A 37 -6.16 -0.09 14.27
N SER A 38 -5.52 -1.06 13.59
CA SER A 38 -4.45 -1.88 14.17
C SER A 38 -3.05 -1.30 13.95
N GLY A 39 -2.98 -0.13 13.30
CA GLY A 39 -1.73 0.54 12.91
C GLY A 39 -0.96 -0.13 11.76
N ASN A 40 -1.51 -1.20 11.16
CA ASN A 40 -0.83 -1.92 10.08
C ASN A 40 -1.45 -1.54 8.72
N PRO A 41 -0.66 -1.11 7.72
CA PRO A 41 -1.16 -0.70 6.41
C PRO A 41 -1.46 -1.94 5.53
N GLY A 42 -2.32 -2.82 6.02
CA GLY A 42 -2.78 -4.02 5.33
C GLY A 42 -4.26 -3.94 4.94
N ALA A 43 -4.67 -4.75 3.95
CA ALA A 43 -6.05 -4.78 3.45
C ALA A 43 -7.09 -5.02 4.55
N THR A 44 -6.77 -5.82 5.57
CA THR A 44 -7.66 -6.08 6.73
C THR A 44 -7.87 -4.84 7.59
N ASN A 45 -6.84 -4.00 7.76
CA ASN A 45 -6.99 -2.76 8.52
C ASN A 45 -7.79 -1.73 7.71
N VAL A 46 -7.53 -1.64 6.40
CA VAL A 46 -8.31 -0.78 5.49
C VAL A 46 -9.77 -1.24 5.41
N LEU A 47 -10.06 -2.55 5.52
CA LEU A 47 -11.43 -3.06 5.66
C LEU A 47 -12.14 -2.53 6.90
N ARG A 48 -11.40 -2.40 8.01
CA ARG A 48 -11.94 -1.93 9.29
C ARG A 48 -12.17 -0.41 9.31
N ILE A 49 -11.33 0.35 8.62
CA ILE A 49 -11.39 1.82 8.60
C ILE A 49 -12.28 2.34 7.46
N GLY A 50 -12.21 1.70 6.29
CA GLY A 50 -12.76 2.18 5.02
C GLY A 50 -13.81 1.31 4.35
N GLY A 51 -14.13 0.17 4.95
CA GLY A 51 -15.08 -0.78 4.38
C GLY A 51 -14.54 -1.57 3.18
N LYS A 52 -15.42 -2.39 2.60
CA LYS A 52 -15.05 -3.41 1.59
C LYS A 52 -14.44 -2.83 0.31
N GLY A 53 -14.90 -1.66 -0.16
CA GLY A 53 -14.42 -1.08 -1.41
C GLY A 53 -12.94 -0.69 -1.37
N ALA A 54 -12.52 0.03 -0.32
CA ALA A 54 -11.13 0.41 -0.12
C ALA A 54 -10.26 -0.82 0.18
N ALA A 55 -10.78 -1.80 0.93
CA ALA A 55 -10.04 -3.03 1.24
C ALA A 55 -9.72 -3.87 0.00
N VAL A 56 -10.68 -4.02 -0.92
CA VAL A 56 -10.47 -4.76 -2.18
C VAL A 56 -9.46 -4.03 -3.06
N ALA A 57 -9.53 -2.70 -3.14
CA ALA A 57 -8.53 -1.92 -3.85
C ALA A 57 -7.11 -2.14 -3.28
N VAL A 58 -6.94 -2.14 -1.95
CA VAL A 58 -5.65 -2.43 -1.31
C VAL A 58 -5.21 -3.88 -1.54
N LEU A 59 -6.13 -4.84 -1.53
CA LEU A 59 -5.82 -6.25 -1.75
C LEU A 59 -5.34 -6.52 -3.18
N ILE A 60 -5.94 -5.86 -4.18
CA ILE A 60 -5.54 -6.00 -5.59
C ILE A 60 -4.22 -5.26 -5.87
N LEU A 61 -4.01 -4.11 -5.23
CA LEU A 61 -2.87 -3.23 -5.47
C LEU A 61 -1.71 -3.47 -4.50
N MET A 62 -1.77 -4.51 -3.66
CA MET A 62 -0.75 -4.79 -2.65
C MET A 62 0.61 -5.02 -3.34
N CYS A 63 1.51 -4.06 -3.16
CA CYS A 63 2.95 -4.17 -3.37
C CYS A 63 3.64 -4.16 -2.01
#